data_AF-A0A544TDA4-F1
#
_entry.id   AF-A0A544TDA4-F1
#
_cell.length_a   1.000
_cell.length_b   1.000
_cell.length_c   1.000
_cell.angle_alpha   90.00
_cell.angle_beta   90.00
_cell.angle_gamma   90.00
#
_symmetry.space_group_name_H-M   'P 1'
#
loop_
_entity.id
_entity.type
_entity.pdbx_description
1 polymer ?
#
loop_
_entity_poly.entity_id
_entity_poly.type
_entity_poly.pdbx_seq_one_letter_code
_entity_poly.pdbx_strand_id
1 'polypeptide(L)'
;MGGGKELIQQQLTELGPIKPSEIRLIVISIALLFFWSTEEKLHPFDTTTVTVIAVAILLSPKIGVLDWKTVEKLIPWGTVIVFAVGIALGTILLDTNGAQWLSNKVFGAMGLEHMPLLATIALLSLFNMIIHLGFVSVTSWIGML
;
A
#
# COMPACT_ATOMS: atom_id res chain seq x y z
N MET A 1 -4.94 3.66 38.19
CA MET A 1 -5.60 3.69 36.85
C MET A 1 -6.20 5.09 36.66
N GLY A 2 -5.46 6.02 36.06
CA GLY A 2 -5.85 7.44 35.95
C GLY A 2 -4.98 8.27 35.00
N GLY A 3 -3.68 7.96 34.91
CA GLY A 3 -2.73 8.75 34.11
C GLY A 3 -2.98 8.78 32.59
N GLY A 4 -3.60 7.77 31.98
CA GLY A 4 -3.81 7.75 30.52
C GLY A 4 -4.74 8.86 30.04
N LYS A 5 -5.83 9.16 30.76
CA LYS A 5 -6.76 10.23 30.38
C LYS A 5 -6.15 11.62 30.60
N GLU A 6 -5.34 11.75 31.64
CA GLU A 6 -4.66 12.99 32.01
C GLU A 6 -3.54 13.33 31.02
N LEU A 7 -2.78 12.32 30.56
CA LEU A 7 -1.82 12.45 29.46
C LEU A 7 -2.48 12.84 28.14
N ILE A 8 -3.62 12.22 27.81
CA ILE A 8 -4.39 12.57 26.60
C ILE A 8 -4.90 14.01 26.70
N GLN A 9 -5.44 14.43 27.85
CA GLN A 9 -5.89 15.81 28.05
C GLN A 9 -4.76 16.83 27.97
N GLN A 10 -3.58 16.51 28.50
CA GLN A 10 -2.39 17.36 28.37
C GLN A 10 -1.98 17.49 26.90
N GLN A 11 -1.86 16.39 26.16
CA GLN A 11 -1.53 16.42 24.72
C GLN A 11 -2.59 17.17 23.90
N LEU A 12 -3.88 17.00 24.19
CA LEU A 12 -4.96 17.76 23.52
C LEU A 12 -4.87 19.26 23.81
N THR A 13 -4.50 19.63 25.03
CA THR A 13 -4.33 21.03 25.42
C THR A 13 -3.10 21.64 24.74
N GLU A 14 -2.01 20.87 24.59
CA GLU A 14 -0.79 21.28 23.88
C GLU A 14 -1.00 21.44 22.37
N LEU A 15 -1.84 20.61 21.75
CA LEU A 15 -2.17 20.70 20.33
C LEU A 15 -2.94 21.99 19.97
N GLY A 16 -3.75 22.50 20.91
CA GLY A 16 -4.52 23.72 20.72
C GLY A 16 -5.73 23.56 19.77
N PRO A 17 -6.38 24.67 19.39
CA PRO A 17 -7.57 24.64 18.53
C PRO A 17 -7.24 24.22 17.09
N ILE A 18 -8.18 23.49 16.47
CA ILE A 18 -8.03 23.00 15.08
C ILE A 18 -7.84 24.17 14.12
N LYS A 19 -6.79 24.09 13.30
CA LYS A 19 -6.45 25.12 12.31
C LYS A 19 -7.33 24.98 11.06
N PRO A 20 -7.61 26.10 10.34
CA PRO A 20 -8.35 26.05 9.07
C PRO A 20 -7.69 25.17 7.98
N SER A 21 -6.37 24.97 8.05
CA SER A 21 -5.65 24.01 7.21
C SER A 21 -6.03 22.56 7.52
N GLU A 22 -6.13 22.21 8.80
CA GLU A 22 -6.48 20.86 9.27
C GLU A 22 -7.92 20.51 8.90
N ILE A 23 -8.85 21.47 9.01
CA ILE A 23 -10.24 21.27 8.57
C ILE A 23 -10.31 20.98 7.06
N ARG A 24 -9.55 21.72 6.24
CA ARG A 24 -9.48 21.45 4.79
C ARG A 24 -8.95 20.05 4.50
N LEU A 25 -7.91 19.61 5.22
CA LEU A 25 -7.37 18.27 5.08
C LEU A 25 -8.42 17.21 5.44
N ILE A 26 -9.11 17.37 6.58
CA ILE A 26 -10.18 16.45 7.02
C ILE A 26 -11.29 16.37 5.97
N VAL A 27 -11.73 17.50 5.42
CA VAL A 27 -12.78 17.53 4.37
C VAL A 27 -12.34 16.78 3.13
N ILE A 28 -11.09 16.99 2.66
CA ILE A 28 -10.55 16.28 1.50
C ILE A 28 -10.44 14.78 1.79
N SER A 29 -10.01 14.38 2.99
CA SER A 29 -9.93 12.97 3.40
C SER A 29 -11.29 12.29 3.46
N ILE A 30 -12.32 12.95 4.02
CA ILE A 30 -13.69 12.42 4.05
C ILE A 30 -14.23 12.27 2.63
N ALA A 31 -14.01 13.25 1.76
CA ALA A 31 -14.40 13.16 0.36
C ALA A 31 -13.70 11.98 -0.33
N LEU A 32 -12.38 11.84 -0.14
CA LEU A 32 -11.61 10.72 -0.70
C LEU A 32 -12.16 9.37 -0.25
N LEU A 33 -12.42 9.18 1.06
CA LEU A 33 -12.99 7.95 1.60
C LEU A 33 -14.40 7.67 1.06
N PHE A 34 -15.21 8.71 0.86
CA PHE A 34 -16.53 8.59 0.24
C PHE A 34 -16.41 8.11 -1.22
N PHE A 35 -15.50 8.69 -2.00
CA PHE A 35 -15.25 8.26 -3.38
C PHE A 35 -14.69 6.83 -3.44
N TRP A 36 -13.77 6.44 -2.55
CA TRP A 36 -13.31 5.04 -2.45
C TRP A 36 -14.46 4.08 -2.13
N SER A 37 -15.31 4.41 -1.16
CA SER A 37 -16.43 3.55 -0.78
C SER A 37 -17.53 3.44 -1.85
N THR A 38 -17.55 4.34 -2.83
CA THR A 38 -18.58 4.42 -3.88
C THR A 38 -18.05 4.09 -5.27
N GLU A 39 -16.80 3.63 -5.34
CA GLU A 39 -16.17 3.05 -6.54
C GLU A 39 -17.09 2.01 -7.19
N GLU A 40 -17.17 2.04 -8.52
CA GLU A 40 -18.03 1.22 -9.40
C GLU A 40 -19.55 1.37 -9.23
N LYS A 41 -20.05 1.96 -8.13
CA LYS A 41 -21.49 2.12 -7.87
C LYS A 41 -22.05 3.47 -8.33
N LEU A 42 -21.29 4.56 -8.12
CA LEU A 42 -21.73 5.92 -8.45
C LEU A 42 -20.89 6.59 -9.55
N HIS A 43 -19.69 6.07 -9.84
CA HIS A 43 -18.82 6.60 -10.90
C HIS A 43 -17.90 5.51 -11.47
N PRO A 44 -17.42 5.68 -12.72
CA PRO A 44 -16.48 4.76 -13.37
C PRO A 44 -15.01 5.03 -12.99
N PHE A 45 -14.73 6.00 -12.10
CA PHE A 45 -13.36 6.29 -11.67
C PHE A 45 -12.87 5.26 -10.66
N ASP A 46 -11.67 4.73 -10.90
CA ASP A 46 -11.00 3.81 -10.00
C ASP A 46 -10.36 4.55 -8.81
N THR A 47 -10.12 3.81 -7.73
CA THR A 47 -9.49 4.28 -6.50
C THR A 47 -8.16 5.00 -6.75
N THR A 48 -7.36 4.57 -7.74
CA THR A 48 -6.08 5.22 -8.07
C THR A 48 -6.30 6.62 -8.63
N THR A 49 -7.18 6.75 -9.62
CA THR A 49 -7.50 8.04 -10.25
C THR A 49 -8.01 9.06 -9.22
N VAL A 50 -8.95 8.66 -8.35
CA VAL A 50 -9.48 9.54 -7.30
C VAL A 50 -8.37 9.98 -6.34
N THR A 51 -7.47 9.06 -5.96
CA THR A 51 -6.34 9.36 -5.07
C THR A 51 -5.39 10.38 -5.69
N VAL A 52 -5.05 10.22 -6.98
CA VAL A 52 -4.19 11.18 -7.70
C VAL A 52 -4.82 12.57 -7.73
N ILE A 53 -6.13 12.66 -7.99
CA ILE A 53 -6.86 13.95 -7.96
C ILE A 53 -6.83 14.57 -6.57
N ALA A 54 -7.10 13.79 -5.52
CA ALA A 54 -7.07 14.28 -4.15
C ALA A 54 -5.68 14.79 -3.75
N VAL A 55 -4.61 14.07 -4.12
CA VAL A 55 -3.21 14.48 -3.91
C VAL A 55 -2.90 15.76 -4.69
N ALA A 56 -3.34 15.88 -5.94
CA ALA A 56 -3.17 17.09 -6.74
C ALA A 56 -3.86 18.31 -6.10
N ILE A 57 -5.07 18.12 -5.53
CA ILE A 57 -5.78 19.17 -4.78
C ILE A 57 -5.00 19.53 -3.52
N LEU A 58 -4.53 18.53 -2.75
CA LEU A 58 -3.78 18.72 -1.50
C LEU A 58 -2.46 19.46 -1.69
N LEU A 59 -1.80 19.28 -2.83
CA LEU A 59 -0.53 19.92 -3.20
C LEU A 59 -0.72 21.23 -3.97
N SER A 60 -1.95 21.60 -4.31
CA SER A 60 -2.22 22.80 -5.11
C SER A 60 -1.84 24.08 -4.35
N PRO A 61 -1.17 25.06 -5.00
CA PRO A 61 -0.59 26.22 -4.31
C PRO A 61 -1.59 27.23 -3.72
N LYS A 62 -2.89 27.09 -4.01
CA LYS A 62 -3.95 28.02 -3.54
C LYS A 62 -4.95 27.40 -2.55
N ILE A 63 -5.24 26.11 -2.70
CA ILE A 63 -6.25 25.40 -1.90
C ILE A 63 -5.59 24.33 -1.02
N GLY A 64 -4.46 23.81 -1.50
CA GLY A 64 -3.67 22.77 -0.85
C GLY A 64 -3.21 23.13 0.54
N VAL A 65 -2.96 22.06 1.29
CA VAL A 65 -2.57 22.10 2.70
C VAL A 65 -1.13 21.61 2.86
N LEU A 66 -0.57 21.01 1.82
CA LEU A 66 0.73 20.37 1.80
C LEU A 66 1.64 21.05 0.77
N ASP A 67 2.90 21.28 1.14
CA ASP A 67 3.93 21.76 0.22
C ASP A 67 4.67 20.57 -0.40
N TRP A 68 4.83 20.57 -1.72
CA TRP A 68 5.51 19.49 -2.44
C TRP A 68 6.91 19.22 -1.92
N LYS A 69 7.70 20.25 -1.59
CA LYS A 69 9.09 20.06 -1.12
C LYS A 69 9.14 19.37 0.23
N THR A 70 8.10 19.54 1.04
CA THR A 70 7.97 18.84 2.32
C THR A 70 7.56 17.38 2.08
N VAL A 71 6.57 17.14 1.22
CA VAL A 71 6.07 15.79 0.92
C VAL A 71 7.13 14.93 0.23
N GLU A 72 7.82 15.45 -0.77
CA GLU A 72 8.88 14.75 -1.52
C GLU A 72 9.97 14.18 -0.60
N LYS A 73 10.31 14.88 0.49
CA LYS A 73 11.32 14.44 1.46
C LYS A 73 10.82 13.31 2.36
N LEU A 74 9.51 13.19 2.54
CA LEU A 74 8.88 12.15 3.35
C LEU A 74 8.58 10.89 2.53
N ILE A 75 8.58 10.98 1.20
CA ILE A 75 8.33 9.83 0.31
C ILE A 75 9.54 8.88 0.37
N PRO A 76 9.34 7.58 0.67
CA PRO A 76 10.40 6.59 0.63
C PRO A 76 10.71 6.20 -0.82
N TRP A 77 11.48 7.04 -1.54
CA TRP A 77 11.81 6.84 -2.95
C TRP A 77 12.45 5.48 -3.25
N GLY A 78 13.25 4.94 -2.33
CA GLY A 78 13.80 3.59 -2.46
C GLY A 78 12.72 2.52 -2.60
N THR A 79 11.70 2.55 -1.74
CA THR A 79 10.57 1.62 -1.78
C THR A 79 9.75 1.78 -3.06
N VAL A 80 9.47 3.02 -3.48
CA VAL A 80 8.74 3.31 -4.72
C VAL A 80 9.47 2.73 -5.94
N ILE A 81 10.79 2.93 -6.03
CA ILE A 81 11.61 2.42 -7.13
C ILE A 81 11.65 0.89 -7.12
N VAL A 82 11.81 0.26 -5.95
CA VAL A 82 11.83 -1.21 -5.84
C VAL A 82 10.50 -1.81 -6.32
N PHE A 83 9.37 -1.24 -5.92
CA PHE A 83 8.06 -1.70 -6.41
C PHE A 83 7.90 -1.46 -7.92
N ALA A 84 8.29 -0.29 -8.42
CA ALA A 84 8.19 0.03 -9.84
C ALA A 84 9.02 -0.94 -10.71
N VAL A 85 10.28 -1.19 -10.32
CA VAL A 85 11.15 -2.15 -11.01
C VAL A 85 10.62 -3.57 -10.89
N GLY A 86 10.14 -3.97 -9.71
CA GLY A 86 9.54 -5.29 -9.49
C GLY A 86 8.33 -5.55 -10.39
N ILE A 87 7.41 -4.59 -10.49
CA ILE A 87 6.24 -4.67 -11.37
C ILE A 87 6.68 -4.72 -12.84
N ALA A 88 7.63 -3.86 -13.25
CA ALA A 88 8.13 -3.82 -14.62
C ALA A 88 8.79 -5.16 -15.02
N LEU A 89 9.67 -5.71 -14.17
CA LEU A 89 10.30 -7.01 -14.41
C LEU A 89 9.28 -8.14 -14.44
N GLY A 90 8.31 -8.13 -13.53
CA GLY A 90 7.22 -9.11 -13.52
C GLY A 90 6.41 -9.06 -14.82
N THR A 91 6.11 -7.86 -15.31
CA THR A 91 5.37 -7.65 -16.57
C THR A 91 6.18 -8.16 -17.77
N ILE A 92 7.46 -7.80 -17.87
CA ILE A 92 8.34 -8.30 -18.93
C ILE A 92 8.43 -9.82 -18.90
N LEU A 93 8.50 -10.43 -17.72
CA LEU A 93 8.57 -11.87 -17.56
C LEU A 93 7.28 -12.56 -18.03
N LEU A 94 6.12 -11.94 -17.81
CA LEU A 94 4.84 -12.41 -18.33
C LEU A 94 4.77 -12.26 -19.86
N ASP A 95 5.09 -11.08 -20.39
CA ASP A 95 5.01 -10.77 -21.82
C ASP A 95 5.96 -11.64 -22.67
N THR A 96 7.13 -11.99 -22.12
CA THR A 96 8.12 -12.85 -22.78
C THR A 96 7.85 -14.34 -22.63
N ASN A 97 6.73 -14.74 -22.00
CA ASN A 97 6.45 -16.12 -21.57
C ASN A 97 7.52 -16.71 -20.64
N GLY A 98 8.41 -15.88 -20.10
CA GLY A 98 9.45 -16.30 -19.16
C GLY A 98 8.85 -16.86 -17.87
N ALA A 99 7.68 -16.37 -17.46
CA ALA A 99 6.94 -16.91 -16.31
C ALA A 99 6.54 -18.37 -16.54
N GLN A 100 6.05 -18.70 -17.73
CA GLN A 100 5.70 -20.07 -18.12
C GLN A 100 6.94 -20.96 -18.20
N TRP A 101 8.03 -20.46 -18.79
CA TRP A 101 9.31 -21.18 -18.85
C TRP A 101 9.86 -21.50 -17.46
N LEU A 102 9.84 -20.52 -16.55
CA LEU A 102 10.32 -20.67 -15.18
C LEU A 102 9.46 -21.67 -14.41
N SER A 103 8.12 -21.55 -14.53
CA SER A 103 7.17 -22.49 -13.93
C SER A 103 7.45 -23.93 -14.37
N ASN A 104 7.59 -24.18 -15.67
CA ASN A 104 7.87 -25.51 -16.20
C ASN A 104 9.22 -26.07 -15.68
N LYS A 105 10.27 -25.23 -15.63
CA LYS A 105 11.59 -25.66 -15.09
C LYS A 105 11.53 -26.00 -13.61
N VAL A 106 10.88 -25.15 -12.82
CA VAL A 106 10.77 -25.32 -11.37
C VAL A 106 9.85 -26.50 -11.01
N PHE A 107 8.72 -26.65 -11.72
CA PHE A 107 7.78 -27.74 -11.48
C PHE A 107 8.31 -29.09 -11.95
N GLY A 108 9.01 -29.12 -13.09
CA GLY A 108 9.72 -30.31 -13.55
C GLY A 108 10.82 -30.75 -12.58
N ALA A 109 11.59 -29.81 -12.02
CA ALA A 109 12.63 -30.12 -11.02
C ALA A 109 12.06 -30.64 -9.69
N MET A 110 10.87 -30.19 -9.29
CA MET A 110 10.17 -30.65 -8.09
C MET A 110 9.30 -31.90 -8.31
N GLY A 111 9.20 -32.40 -9.56
CA GLY A 111 8.37 -33.55 -9.90
C GLY A 111 6.86 -33.32 -9.72
N LEU A 112 6.43 -32.05 -9.69
CA LEU A 112 5.03 -31.67 -9.41
C LEU A 112 4.05 -32.21 -10.47
N GLU A 113 4.54 -32.47 -11.68
CA GLU A 113 3.76 -33.06 -12.77
C GLU A 113 3.24 -34.47 -12.47
N HIS A 114 3.89 -35.20 -11.54
CA HIS A 114 3.54 -36.56 -11.17
C HIS A 114 2.81 -36.63 -9.82
N MET A 115 2.59 -35.50 -9.14
CA MET A 115 1.94 -35.45 -7.85
C MET A 115 0.40 -35.42 -7.96
N PRO A 116 -0.33 -36.05 -7.03
CA PRO A 116 -1.78 -35.87 -6.93
C PRO A 116 -2.12 -34.40 -6.73
N LEU A 117 -3.21 -33.92 -7.35
CA LEU A 117 -3.65 -32.51 -7.30
C LEU A 117 -3.69 -31.94 -5.87
N LEU A 118 -4.16 -32.72 -4.90
CA LEU A 118 -4.21 -32.36 -3.49
C LEU A 118 -2.82 -32.05 -2.90
N ALA A 119 -1.79 -32.82 -3.26
CA ALA A 119 -0.43 -32.61 -2.79
C ALA A 119 0.18 -31.34 -3.38
N THR A 120 -0.07 -31.06 -4.67
CA THR A 120 0.37 -29.83 -5.34
C THR A 120 -0.25 -28.59 -4.70
N ILE A 121 -1.57 -28.61 -4.44
CA ILE A 121 -2.25 -27.50 -3.75
C ILE A 121 -1.69 -27.31 -2.33
N ALA A 122 -1.51 -28.40 -1.58
CA ALA A 122 -0.96 -28.33 -0.22
C ALA A 122 0.46 -27.72 -0.21
N LEU A 123 1.32 -28.11 -1.16
CA LEU A 123 2.67 -27.59 -1.27
C LEU A 123 2.69 -26.09 -1.65
N LEU A 124 1.93 -25.70 -2.67
CA LEU A 124 1.84 -24.29 -3.08
C LEU A 124 1.26 -23.41 -1.98
N SER A 125 0.26 -23.91 -1.24
CA SER A 125 -0.34 -23.21 -0.11
C SER A 125 0.66 -23.05 1.04
N LEU A 126 1.43 -24.10 1.36
CA LEU A 126 2.48 -24.04 2.37
C LEU A 126 3.57 -23.04 1.99
N PHE A 127 4.00 -23.05 0.73
CA PHE A 127 4.98 -22.09 0.21
C PHE A 127 4.47 -20.65 0.27
N ASN A 128 3.22 -20.40 -0.15
CA ASN A 128 2.59 -19.09 -0.05
C ASN A 128 2.52 -18.61 1.41
N MET A 129 2.15 -19.49 2.34
CA MET A 129 2.11 -19.18 3.78
C MET A 129 3.49 -18.77 4.30
N ILE A 130 4.54 -19.50 3.96
CA ILE A 130 5.92 -19.19 4.39
C ILE A 130 6.37 -17.83 3.85
N ILE A 131 6.13 -17.56 2.56
CA ILE A 131 6.45 -16.27 1.94
C ILE A 131 5.71 -15.13 2.63
N HIS A 132 4.42 -15.31 2.91
CA HIS A 132 3.61 -14.28 3.57
C HIS A 132 4.11 -13.98 4.98
N LEU A 133 4.44 -15.00 5.77
CA LEU A 133 5.07 -14.83 7.09
C LEU A 133 6.41 -14.08 6.99
N GLY A 134 7.21 -14.40 5.98
CA GLY A 134 8.45 -13.69 5.65
C GLY A 134 8.21 -12.20 5.41
N PHE A 135 7.27 -11.84 4.53
CA PHE A 135 6.96 -10.42 4.26
C PHE A 135 6.38 -9.68 5.47
N VAL A 136 5.46 -10.30 6.21
CA VAL A 136 4.88 -9.72 7.42
C VAL A 136 5.98 -9.42 8.45
N SER A 137 6.90 -10.36 8.67
CA SER A 137 8.01 -10.14 9.61
C SER A 137 8.94 -8.99 9.20
N VAL A 138 9.28 -8.86 7.91
CA VAL A 138 10.11 -7.75 7.40
C VAL A 138 9.39 -6.40 7.57
N THR A 139 8.09 -6.33 7.27
CA THR A 139 7.30 -5.10 7.49
C THR A 139 7.22 -4.72 8.97
N SER A 140 7.13 -5.70 9.87
CA SER A 140 7.13 -5.45 11.31
C SER A 140 8.47 -4.93 11.83
N TRP A 141 9.59 -5.43 11.27
CA TRP A 141 10.93 -4.99 11.64
C TRP A 141 11.24 -3.58 11.15
N ILE A 142 10.86 -3.24 9.92
CA ILE A 142 11.02 -1.87 9.38
C ILE A 142 10.18 -0.87 10.17
N GLY A 143 8.99 -1.25 10.64
CA GLY A 143 8.12 -0.37 11.46
C GLY A 143 8.61 -0.15 12.90
N MET A 144 9.60 -0.89 13.37
CA MET A 144 10.19 -0.75 14.71
C MET A 144 11.47 0.11 14.75
N LEU A 145 12.04 0.45 13.58
CA LEU A 145 13.22 1.32 13.41
C LEU A 145 12.80 2.76 13.11
#